data_AF-A0A965RV45-F1
#
_entry.id   AF-A0A965RV45-F1
#
_cell.length_a   1.000
_cell.length_b   1.000
_cell.length_c   1.000
_cell.angle_alpha   90.00
_cell.angle_beta   90.00
_cell.angle_gamma   90.00
#
_symmetry.space_group_name_H-M   'P 1'
#
loop_
_entity.id
_entity.type
_entity.pdbx_description
1 polymer ?
#
loop_
_entity_poly.entity_id
_entity_poly.type
_entity_poly.pdbx_seq_one_letter_code
_entity_poly.pdbx_strand_id
1 'polypeptide(L)'
;MSDDKIGLLEALDAQLDQPQTPTQPVAAEPKAEPAKEAPKAETPKTEPAKEAPVKTLENKIEIPDDVIDQLTKAEDSAKKTDAAADSEPELPKDAPKAAQTAFAKVTTELRETRARLKELESKIGKEEQKVEDKGEQTSPELEKLKAELDEIRTQRDEYETELSVARVQATKQYKVAIQKPIEQAAAGIEEIAKTYEIDSDALVRAASIGDASKRRAAVKELVASLDPVDAVDLRRRVEDLNQLYGKRDVILQNAEKAMEEIAKREAAQAEQAQKQQQAQLAKEAELTKTAYDEIWNRFTSEVPVLRKTGNPDWDARIDNLRTQALNVENTDLDAETRAALTYQAVAMPLLVDLFQGYIRKSQTEIAGLKKSLSEIRGATPGAGGGETKAGAPDVSPDV
;
A
#
# COMPACT_ATOMS: atom_id res chain seq x y z
N MET A 1 12.24 0.27 -36.18
CA MET A 1 12.00 -1.14 -35.84
C MET A 1 11.43 -1.16 -34.44
N SER A 2 10.13 -1.44 -34.37
CA SER A 2 9.37 -2.05 -33.27
C SER A 2 9.45 -1.46 -31.86
N ASP A 3 8.61 -0.45 -31.62
CA ASP A 3 8.07 -0.04 -30.32
C ASP A 3 6.82 -0.89 -29.96
N ASP A 4 7.00 -2.19 -29.69
CA ASP A 4 5.92 -3.09 -29.22
C ASP A 4 6.22 -3.62 -27.80
N LYS A 5 6.75 -2.78 -26.91
CA LYS A 5 6.98 -3.08 -25.49
C LYS A 5 6.13 -2.20 -24.57
N ILE A 6 4.89 -1.95 -24.96
CA ILE A 6 3.88 -1.45 -24.03
C ILE A 6 3.51 -2.64 -23.13
N GLY A 7 3.71 -2.45 -21.84
CA GLY A 7 3.79 -3.52 -20.85
C GLY A 7 2.51 -4.36 -20.82
N LEU A 8 2.70 -5.68 -20.73
CA LEU A 8 1.62 -6.67 -20.55
C LEU A 8 0.70 -6.32 -19.36
N LEU A 9 1.21 -5.54 -18.40
CA LEU A 9 0.50 -5.05 -17.22
C LEU A 9 -0.13 -3.65 -17.41
N GLU A 10 0.35 -2.82 -18.34
CA GLU A 10 -0.27 -1.53 -18.68
C GLU A 10 -1.58 -1.74 -19.44
N ALA A 11 -1.64 -2.77 -20.29
CA ALA A 11 -2.87 -3.23 -20.91
C ALA A 11 -3.90 -3.78 -19.89
N LEU A 12 -3.44 -4.26 -18.73
CA LEU A 12 -4.33 -4.77 -17.67
C LEU A 12 -4.96 -3.64 -16.86
N ASP A 13 -4.23 -2.53 -16.64
CA ASP A 13 -4.71 -1.35 -15.91
C ASP A 13 -5.61 -0.45 -16.78
N ALA A 14 -5.30 -0.30 -18.07
CA ALA A 14 -6.15 0.43 -19.02
C ALA A 14 -7.56 -0.17 -19.19
N GLN A 15 -7.73 -1.45 -18.82
CA GLN A 15 -9.01 -2.15 -18.87
C GLN A 15 -9.79 -2.07 -17.53
N LEU A 16 -9.15 -1.64 -16.44
CA LEU A 16 -9.77 -1.46 -15.12
C LEU A 16 -10.25 -0.02 -14.87
N ASP A 17 -9.78 0.96 -15.64
CA ASP A 17 -10.07 2.39 -15.42
C ASP A 17 -11.10 3.00 -16.42
N GLN A 18 -11.85 2.18 -17.16
CA GLN A 18 -12.95 2.69 -17.99
C GLN A 18 -14.28 2.72 -17.22
N PRO A 19 -14.86 3.91 -16.97
CA PRO A 19 -16.22 3.99 -16.44
C PRO A 19 -17.22 3.48 -17.49
N GLN A 20 -17.94 2.41 -17.14
CA GLN A 20 -19.05 1.90 -17.94
C GLN A 20 -20.14 2.97 -18.06
N THR A 21 -20.30 3.54 -19.25
CA THR A 21 -21.46 4.36 -19.59
C THR A 21 -22.58 3.44 -20.11
N PRO A 22 -23.83 3.58 -19.61
CA PRO A 22 -24.92 2.68 -19.96
C PRO A 22 -25.44 2.97 -21.37
N THR A 23 -25.39 1.97 -22.25
CA THR A 23 -26.01 2.05 -23.57
C THR A 23 -27.48 1.64 -23.46
N GLN A 24 -28.38 2.58 -23.76
CA GLN A 24 -29.82 2.31 -23.97
C GLN A 24 -30.07 1.54 -25.29
N PRO A 25 -31.19 0.79 -25.40
CA PRO A 25 -31.45 -0.12 -26.50
C PRO A 25 -32.12 0.59 -27.68
N VAL A 26 -31.70 0.29 -28.90
CA VAL A 26 -32.44 0.61 -30.12
C VAL A 26 -33.15 -0.65 -30.61
N ALA A 27 -34.48 -0.57 -30.62
CA ALA A 27 -35.39 -1.54 -31.18
C ALA A 27 -35.31 -1.61 -32.71
N ALA A 28 -35.37 -2.83 -33.26
CA ALA A 28 -35.92 -3.09 -34.59
C ALA A 28 -36.36 -4.57 -34.68
N GLU A 29 -37.66 -4.75 -34.87
CA GLU A 29 -38.36 -6.01 -35.14
C GLU A 29 -38.80 -6.01 -36.64
N PRO A 30 -39.46 -7.04 -37.19
CA PRO A 30 -38.88 -8.24 -37.82
C PRO A 30 -39.26 -8.38 -39.32
N LYS A 31 -38.66 -9.34 -40.05
CA LYS A 31 -39.32 -9.91 -41.26
C LYS A 31 -38.85 -11.32 -41.66
N ALA A 32 -39.78 -12.27 -41.46
CA ALA A 32 -40.18 -13.39 -42.33
C ALA A 32 -39.19 -14.51 -42.73
N GLU A 33 -39.44 -15.70 -42.16
CA GLU A 33 -39.32 -17.06 -42.71
C GLU A 33 -40.19 -17.26 -43.99
N PRO A 34 -40.08 -18.35 -44.82
CA PRO A 34 -40.08 -19.76 -44.35
C PRO A 34 -39.37 -20.88 -45.16
N ALA A 35 -38.92 -21.91 -44.41
CA ALA A 35 -39.16 -23.36 -44.53
C ALA A 35 -38.46 -24.32 -45.55
N LYS A 36 -38.21 -25.53 -44.99
CA LYS A 36 -37.93 -26.89 -45.55
C LYS A 36 -36.45 -27.17 -45.88
N GLU A 37 -35.83 -28.31 -45.52
CA GLU A 37 -36.30 -29.71 -45.46
C GLU A 37 -35.29 -30.58 -44.66
N ALA A 38 -35.75 -31.60 -43.92
CA ALA A 38 -34.96 -32.75 -43.43
C ALA A 38 -35.36 -33.97 -44.30
N PRO A 39 -34.59 -35.09 -44.44
CA PRO A 39 -34.31 -36.00 -43.30
C PRO A 39 -33.08 -36.95 -43.43
N LYS A 40 -32.96 -37.86 -42.43
CA LYS A 40 -32.26 -39.18 -42.36
C LYS A 40 -30.76 -39.16 -42.01
N ALA A 41 -30.33 -39.54 -40.80
CA ALA A 41 -30.37 -40.84 -40.09
C ALA A 41 -29.43 -41.92 -40.69
N GLU A 42 -28.30 -42.17 -40.02
CA GLU A 42 -27.66 -43.49 -39.94
C GLU A 42 -26.67 -43.55 -38.76
N THR A 43 -26.95 -44.45 -37.81
CA THR A 43 -26.01 -45.00 -36.82
C THR A 43 -25.08 -46.01 -37.47
N PRO A 44 -23.87 -46.23 -36.92
CA PRO A 44 -23.65 -47.54 -36.29
C PRO A 44 -22.84 -47.52 -34.96
N LYS A 45 -23.27 -48.39 -34.02
CA LYS A 45 -22.46 -49.05 -32.96
C LYS A 45 -21.24 -49.75 -33.60
N THR A 46 -20.10 -49.98 -32.95
CA THR A 46 -19.86 -51.00 -31.89
C THR A 46 -18.39 -50.82 -31.40
N GLU A 47 -18.17 -50.65 -30.09
CA GLU A 47 -17.45 -51.57 -29.15
C GLU A 47 -15.95 -51.27 -28.89
N PRO A 48 -15.35 -51.75 -27.78
CA PRO A 48 -14.60 -50.91 -26.84
C PRO A 48 -13.10 -51.29 -26.74
N ALA A 49 -12.26 -50.35 -26.33
CA ALA A 49 -10.87 -50.68 -26.00
C ALA A 49 -10.30 -49.79 -24.88
N LYS A 50 -10.21 -50.42 -23.71
CA LYS A 50 -9.10 -50.41 -22.73
C LYS A 50 -8.71 -49.09 -22.06
N GLU A 51 -9.07 -49.08 -20.78
CA GLU A 51 -8.42 -48.41 -19.66
C GLU A 51 -6.88 -48.42 -19.73
N ALA A 52 -6.30 -47.24 -19.51
CA ALA A 52 -4.99 -47.08 -18.91
C ALA A 52 -5.16 -46.09 -17.74
N PRO A 53 -4.76 -46.43 -16.50
CA PRO A 53 -5.00 -45.59 -15.34
C PRO A 53 -3.96 -44.46 -15.35
N VAL A 54 -4.39 -43.23 -15.64
CA VAL A 54 -3.59 -42.05 -15.35
C VAL A 54 -3.74 -41.78 -13.86
N LYS A 55 -2.68 -42.07 -13.10
CA LYS A 55 -2.54 -41.68 -11.70
C LYS A 55 -2.59 -40.15 -11.61
N THR A 56 -3.71 -39.63 -11.16
CA THR A 56 -3.83 -38.29 -10.59
C THR A 56 -2.99 -38.26 -9.31
N LEU A 57 -1.88 -37.53 -9.30
CA LEU A 57 -1.19 -37.18 -8.06
C LEU A 57 -1.94 -36.01 -7.43
N GLU A 58 -3.05 -36.32 -6.77
CA GLU A 58 -3.61 -35.47 -5.72
C GLU A 58 -2.70 -35.60 -4.49
N ASN A 59 -1.69 -34.73 -4.38
CA ASN A 59 -0.98 -34.55 -3.12
C ASN A 59 -1.80 -33.60 -2.22
N LYS A 60 -2.88 -34.12 -1.64
CA LYS A 60 -3.42 -33.61 -0.38
C LYS A 60 -2.45 -34.05 0.72
N ILE A 61 -1.44 -33.24 1.01
CA ILE A 61 -0.59 -33.44 2.18
C ILE A 61 -1.32 -32.80 3.36
N GLU A 62 -2.12 -33.60 4.09
CA GLU A 62 -2.51 -33.26 5.46
C GLU A 62 -1.25 -33.41 6.34
N ILE A 63 -0.61 -32.28 6.65
CA ILE A 63 0.50 -32.25 7.61
C ILE A 63 -0.11 -32.01 9.00
N PRO A 64 0.10 -32.92 9.98
CA PRO A 64 -0.33 -32.71 11.36
C PRO A 64 0.37 -31.48 11.97
N ASP A 65 -0.36 -30.70 12.79
CA ASP A 65 0.13 -29.47 13.43
C ASP A 65 1.45 -29.65 14.22
N ASP A 66 1.76 -30.87 14.67
CA ASP A 66 2.97 -31.21 15.44
C ASP A 66 4.29 -31.05 14.64
N VAL A 67 4.24 -31.06 13.30
CA VAL A 67 5.42 -30.86 12.44
C VAL A 67 5.77 -29.37 12.31
N ILE A 68 4.79 -28.48 12.49
CA ILE A 68 4.95 -27.02 12.37
C ILE A 68 5.71 -26.47 13.59
N ASP A 69 5.44 -27.02 14.79
CA ASP A 69 6.15 -26.66 16.03
C ASP A 69 7.59 -27.21 16.07
N GLN A 70 7.90 -28.27 15.32
CA GLN A 70 9.28 -28.78 15.23
C GLN A 70 10.16 -27.98 14.26
N LEU A 71 9.61 -27.49 13.14
CA LEU A 71 10.38 -26.66 12.19
C LEU A 71 10.65 -25.24 12.72
N THR A 72 9.68 -24.61 13.40
CA THR A 72 9.87 -23.29 14.01
C THR A 72 10.84 -23.32 15.20
N LYS A 73 10.95 -24.45 15.90
CA LYS A 73 11.88 -24.62 17.03
C LYS A 73 13.31 -24.94 16.59
N ALA A 74 13.49 -25.42 15.35
CA ALA A 74 14.81 -25.63 14.74
C ALA A 74 15.49 -24.32 14.32
N GLU A 75 14.72 -23.26 13.99
CA GLU A 75 15.25 -21.91 13.71
C GLU A 75 15.93 -21.28 14.94
N ASP A 76 15.43 -21.53 16.15
CA ASP A 76 15.94 -20.87 17.37
C ASP A 76 17.25 -21.50 17.91
N SER A 77 17.62 -22.69 17.41
CA SER A 77 18.79 -23.44 17.92
C SER A 77 20.06 -23.28 17.07
N ALA A 78 20.00 -22.62 15.91
CA ALA A 78 21.12 -22.52 14.97
C ALA A 78 21.81 -21.14 14.93
N LYS A 79 21.62 -20.31 15.96
CA LYS A 79 22.30 -19.01 16.06
C LYS A 79 23.72 -19.16 16.64
N LYS A 80 24.66 -19.63 15.81
CA LYS A 80 26.10 -19.27 15.85
C LYS A 80 26.88 -20.01 14.76
N THR A 81 27.07 -19.34 13.63
CA THR A 81 28.38 -19.15 12.98
C THR A 81 28.19 -18.22 11.78
N ASP A 82 28.76 -17.02 11.89
CA ASP A 82 28.84 -16.04 10.81
C ASP A 82 29.71 -16.57 9.66
N ALA A 83 29.22 -16.47 8.42
CA ALA A 83 29.94 -15.90 7.27
C ALA A 83 29.19 -16.17 5.95
N ALA A 84 28.32 -15.23 5.56
CA ALA A 84 28.24 -14.61 4.23
C ALA A 84 26.90 -13.87 4.15
N ALA A 85 26.98 -12.56 3.93
CA ALA A 85 25.84 -11.71 3.63
C ALA A 85 25.11 -12.21 2.38
N ASP A 86 24.00 -12.90 2.58
CA ASP A 86 22.93 -13.01 1.60
C ASP A 86 21.66 -12.76 2.41
N SER A 87 21.02 -11.64 2.15
CA SER A 87 19.87 -11.17 2.93
C SER A 87 18.81 -12.26 2.96
N GLU A 88 18.55 -12.78 4.15
CA GLU A 88 17.51 -13.77 4.41
C GLU A 88 16.18 -13.21 3.86
N PRO A 89 15.63 -13.82 2.79
CA PRO A 89 14.53 -13.21 2.08
C PRO A 89 13.23 -13.47 2.84
N GLU A 90 12.71 -12.45 3.50
CA GLU A 90 11.47 -12.55 4.26
C GLU A 90 10.24 -12.58 3.35
N LEU A 91 9.36 -13.55 3.55
CA LEU A 91 8.02 -13.55 2.98
C LEU A 91 7.14 -12.59 3.80
N PRO A 92 6.24 -11.80 3.19
CA PRO A 92 5.25 -11.02 3.95
C PRO A 92 4.44 -11.93 4.88
N LYS A 93 4.32 -11.55 6.16
CA LYS A 93 3.64 -12.32 7.22
C LYS A 93 2.17 -12.65 6.92
N ASP A 94 1.58 -11.99 5.92
CA ASP A 94 0.19 -12.16 5.46
C ASP A 94 0.03 -13.21 4.34
N ALA A 95 1.05 -14.02 4.06
CA ALA A 95 0.93 -15.18 3.17
C ALA A 95 0.12 -16.32 3.83
N PRO A 96 -0.66 -17.10 3.07
CA PRO A 96 -1.36 -18.27 3.62
C PRO A 96 -0.36 -19.27 4.21
N LYS A 97 -0.71 -19.93 5.33
CA LYS A 97 0.19 -20.84 6.08
C LYS A 97 0.84 -21.92 5.20
N ALA A 98 0.12 -22.44 4.21
CA ALA A 98 0.65 -23.43 3.25
C ALA A 98 1.76 -22.86 2.34
N ALA A 99 1.68 -21.58 1.98
CA ALA A 99 2.72 -20.91 1.22
C ALA A 99 3.94 -20.58 2.09
N GLN A 100 3.72 -20.25 3.37
CA GLN A 100 4.80 -20.03 4.33
C GLN A 100 5.61 -21.31 4.59
N THR A 101 4.93 -22.46 4.73
CA THR A 101 5.62 -23.75 4.94
C THR A 101 6.32 -24.26 3.69
N ALA A 102 5.72 -24.08 2.51
CA ALA A 102 6.39 -24.38 1.24
C ALA A 102 7.64 -23.51 1.05
N PHE A 103 7.53 -22.21 1.35
CA PHE A 103 8.66 -21.28 1.29
C PHE A 103 9.77 -21.68 2.27
N ALA A 104 9.44 -21.96 3.53
CA ALA A 104 10.40 -22.38 4.54
C ALA A 104 11.15 -23.66 4.14
N LYS A 105 10.46 -24.64 3.55
CA LYS A 105 11.09 -25.86 3.05
C LYS A 105 12.06 -25.55 1.90
N VAL A 106 11.60 -24.83 0.88
CA VAL A 106 12.43 -24.48 -0.28
C VAL A 106 13.65 -23.63 0.13
N THR A 107 13.51 -22.71 1.08
CA THR A 107 14.66 -21.93 1.58
C THR A 107 15.66 -22.78 2.37
N THR A 108 15.18 -23.75 3.18
CA THR A 108 16.07 -24.70 3.86
C THR A 108 16.82 -25.60 2.89
N GLU A 109 16.12 -26.14 1.88
CA GLU A 109 16.72 -26.98 0.83
C GLU A 109 17.73 -26.18 -0.02
N LEU A 110 17.46 -24.90 -0.30
CA LEU A 110 18.42 -24.01 -0.96
C LEU A 110 19.68 -23.76 -0.12
N ARG A 111 19.52 -23.64 1.20
CA ARG A 111 20.66 -23.45 2.10
C ARG A 111 21.54 -24.70 2.14
N GLU A 112 20.92 -25.88 2.20
CA GLU A 112 21.63 -27.17 2.18
C GLU A 112 22.33 -27.44 0.85
N THR A 113 21.67 -27.18 -0.28
CA THR A 113 22.27 -27.33 -1.62
C THR A 113 23.42 -26.36 -1.84
N ARG A 114 23.32 -25.09 -1.39
CA ARG A 114 24.44 -24.13 -1.41
C ARG A 114 25.62 -24.58 -0.54
N ALA A 115 25.35 -25.19 0.61
CA ALA A 115 26.42 -25.76 1.45
C ALA A 115 27.11 -26.95 0.77
N ARG A 116 26.35 -27.85 0.14
CA ARG A 116 26.89 -28.97 -0.64
C ARG A 116 27.69 -28.50 -1.87
N LEU A 117 27.23 -27.44 -2.54
CA LEU A 117 27.96 -26.81 -3.65
C LEU A 117 29.33 -26.33 -3.22
N LYS A 118 29.42 -25.57 -2.11
CA LYS A 118 30.71 -25.13 -1.55
C LYS A 118 31.61 -26.30 -1.15
N GLU A 119 31.03 -27.38 -0.63
CA GLU A 119 31.78 -28.58 -0.26
C GLU A 119 32.35 -29.31 -1.50
N LEU A 120 31.54 -29.47 -2.55
CA LEU A 120 31.96 -30.07 -3.83
C LEU A 120 32.98 -29.19 -4.56
N GLU A 121 32.80 -27.87 -4.59
CA GLU A 121 33.79 -26.93 -5.16
C GLU A 121 35.15 -27.06 -4.44
N SER A 122 35.14 -27.18 -3.10
CA SER A 122 36.36 -27.45 -2.32
C SER A 122 36.95 -28.83 -2.62
N LYS A 123 36.13 -29.87 -2.84
CA LYS A 123 36.61 -31.22 -3.22
C LYS A 123 37.21 -31.24 -4.62
N ILE A 124 36.58 -30.56 -5.58
CA ILE A 124 37.08 -30.39 -6.95
C ILE A 124 38.39 -29.62 -6.93
N GLY A 125 38.50 -28.51 -6.20
CA GLY A 125 39.76 -27.76 -6.11
C GLY A 125 40.90 -28.60 -5.54
N LYS A 126 40.62 -29.47 -4.55
CA LYS A 126 41.62 -30.40 -4.00
C LYS A 126 42.00 -31.52 -4.97
N GLU A 127 41.06 -32.03 -5.76
CA GLU A 127 41.32 -33.09 -6.72
C GLU A 127 41.97 -32.56 -8.00
N GLU A 128 41.62 -31.35 -8.45
CA GLU A 128 42.31 -30.60 -9.51
C GLU A 128 43.78 -30.36 -9.13
N GLN A 129 44.05 -29.93 -7.90
CA GLN A 129 45.42 -29.73 -7.42
C GLN A 129 46.21 -31.04 -7.38
N LYS A 130 45.60 -32.16 -6.98
CA LYS A 130 46.26 -33.49 -7.01
C LYS A 130 46.51 -34.00 -8.43
N VAL A 131 45.61 -33.72 -9.37
CA VAL A 131 45.74 -34.10 -10.78
C VAL A 131 46.84 -33.27 -11.44
N GLU A 132 46.92 -31.97 -11.13
CA GLU A 132 47.98 -31.06 -11.55
C GLU A 132 49.35 -31.44 -10.97
N ASP A 133 49.42 -31.76 -9.66
CA ASP A 133 50.64 -32.24 -8.98
C ASP A 133 51.16 -33.58 -9.54
N LYS A 134 50.26 -34.41 -10.11
CA LYS A 134 50.59 -35.69 -10.76
C LYS A 134 50.86 -35.56 -12.27
N GLY A 135 50.64 -34.39 -12.86
CA GLY A 135 50.81 -34.14 -14.29
C GLY A 135 49.79 -34.86 -15.19
N GLU A 136 48.68 -35.33 -14.64
CA GLU A 136 47.56 -35.91 -15.39
C GLU A 136 46.61 -34.79 -15.85
N GLN A 137 45.99 -34.90 -17.03
CA GLN A 137 45.07 -33.85 -17.52
C GLN A 137 43.63 -34.02 -17.01
N THR A 138 43.23 -35.24 -16.61
CA THR A 138 41.86 -35.57 -16.16
C THR A 138 41.86 -36.84 -15.30
N SER A 139 41.12 -36.83 -14.19
CA SER A 139 40.80 -38.02 -13.40
C SER A 139 39.32 -38.40 -13.59
N PRO A 140 38.95 -39.70 -13.65
CA PRO A 140 37.55 -40.12 -13.69
C PRO A 140 36.77 -39.70 -12.44
N GLU A 141 37.44 -39.42 -11.32
CA GLU A 141 36.81 -38.87 -10.12
C GLU A 141 36.49 -37.37 -10.28
N LEU A 142 37.33 -36.64 -11.01
CA LEU A 142 37.16 -35.22 -11.30
C LEU A 142 36.01 -34.99 -12.30
N GLU A 143 35.85 -35.86 -13.30
CA GLU A 143 34.70 -35.83 -14.20
C GLU A 143 33.39 -36.15 -13.47
N LYS A 144 33.40 -37.13 -12.55
CA LYS A 144 32.23 -37.44 -11.70
C LYS A 144 31.86 -36.27 -10.79
N LEU A 145 32.84 -35.65 -10.14
CA LEU A 145 32.60 -34.48 -9.28
C LEU A 145 32.09 -33.28 -10.08
N LYS A 146 32.55 -33.08 -11.32
CA LYS A 146 32.02 -32.03 -12.22
C LYS A 146 30.57 -32.32 -12.64
N ALA A 147 30.25 -33.57 -12.97
CA ALA A 147 28.88 -33.97 -13.28
C ALA A 147 27.94 -33.80 -12.08
N GLU A 148 28.38 -34.19 -10.87
CA GLU A 148 27.62 -33.99 -9.62
C GLU A 148 27.45 -32.51 -9.29
N LEU A 149 28.46 -31.69 -9.58
CA LEU A 149 28.37 -30.24 -9.40
C LEU A 149 27.36 -29.61 -10.36
N ASP A 150 27.36 -30.02 -11.63
CA ASP A 150 26.39 -29.55 -12.62
C ASP A 150 24.96 -29.99 -12.24
N GLU A 151 24.78 -31.21 -11.73
CA GLU A 151 23.49 -31.68 -11.20
C GLU A 151 23.01 -30.82 -10.02
N ILE A 152 23.86 -30.55 -9.01
CA ILE A 152 23.47 -29.70 -7.88
C ILE A 152 23.24 -28.24 -8.32
N ARG A 153 23.95 -27.74 -9.34
CA ARG A 153 23.66 -26.41 -9.92
C ARG A 153 22.27 -26.37 -10.56
N THR A 154 21.90 -27.41 -11.31
CA THR A 154 20.55 -27.49 -11.89
C THR A 154 19.46 -27.57 -10.81
N GLN A 155 19.67 -28.37 -9.76
CA GLN A 155 18.75 -28.46 -8.63
C GLN A 155 18.59 -27.12 -7.91
N ARG A 156 19.70 -26.38 -7.70
CA ARG A 156 19.65 -25.02 -7.13
C ARG A 156 18.81 -24.11 -8.01
N ASP A 157 19.03 -24.10 -9.32
CA ASP A 157 18.29 -23.24 -10.25
C ASP A 157 16.80 -23.56 -10.25
N GLU A 158 16.43 -24.85 -10.19
CA GLU A 158 15.04 -25.28 -10.02
C GLU A 158 14.44 -24.71 -8.72
N TYR A 159 15.11 -24.86 -7.59
CA TYR A 159 14.62 -24.30 -6.32
C TYR A 159 14.54 -22.77 -6.31
N GLU A 160 15.49 -22.07 -6.95
CA GLU A 160 15.43 -20.60 -7.08
C GLU A 160 14.24 -20.16 -7.94
N THR A 161 13.94 -20.88 -9.03
CA THR A 161 12.76 -20.61 -9.85
C THR A 161 11.46 -20.87 -9.08
N GLU A 162 11.35 -21.98 -8.34
CA GLU A 162 10.19 -22.26 -7.49
C GLU A 162 9.99 -21.19 -6.41
N LEU A 163 11.08 -20.74 -5.80
CA LEU A 163 11.07 -19.67 -4.81
C LEU A 163 10.57 -18.35 -5.41
N SER A 164 11.01 -18.02 -6.63
CA SER A 164 10.56 -16.83 -7.34
C SER A 164 9.06 -16.87 -7.62
N VAL A 165 8.53 -18.03 -8.04
CA VAL A 165 7.10 -18.27 -8.25
C VAL A 165 6.31 -18.09 -6.95
N ALA A 166 6.78 -18.69 -5.86
CA ALA A 166 6.14 -18.56 -4.55
C ALA A 166 6.08 -17.10 -4.07
N ARG A 167 7.15 -16.32 -4.30
CA ARG A 167 7.19 -14.88 -3.98
C ARG A 167 6.19 -14.09 -4.80
N VAL A 168 6.12 -14.31 -6.11
CA VAL A 168 5.13 -13.65 -6.97
C VAL A 168 3.71 -13.96 -6.51
N GLN A 169 3.42 -15.22 -6.19
CA GLN A 169 2.10 -15.62 -5.69
C GLN A 169 1.75 -14.98 -4.34
N ALA A 170 2.75 -14.70 -3.50
CA ALA A 170 2.56 -14.03 -2.22
C ALA A 170 2.26 -12.53 -2.36
N THR A 171 2.64 -11.89 -3.48
CA THR A 171 2.41 -10.45 -3.71
C THR A 171 0.93 -10.08 -3.68
N LYS A 172 0.63 -8.86 -3.23
CA LYS A 172 -0.74 -8.34 -3.18
C LYS A 172 -1.32 -8.20 -4.59
N GLN A 173 -0.50 -7.76 -5.55
CA GLN A 173 -0.91 -7.54 -6.93
C GLN A 173 -1.36 -8.87 -7.57
N TYR A 174 -0.57 -9.95 -7.43
CA TYR A 174 -0.95 -11.26 -7.94
C TYR A 174 -2.25 -11.77 -7.30
N LYS A 175 -2.38 -11.63 -5.97
CA LYS A 175 -3.59 -12.06 -5.25
C LYS A 175 -4.85 -11.34 -5.77
N VAL A 176 -4.76 -10.04 -6.02
CA VAL A 176 -5.91 -9.24 -6.47
C VAL A 176 -6.20 -9.41 -7.96
N ALA A 177 -5.17 -9.47 -8.82
CA ALA A 177 -5.34 -9.47 -10.26
C ALA A 177 -5.56 -10.87 -10.86
N ILE A 178 -5.10 -11.94 -10.19
CA ILE A 178 -5.11 -13.30 -10.72
C ILE A 178 -5.86 -14.26 -9.79
N GLN A 179 -5.42 -14.37 -8.53
CA GLN A 179 -5.97 -15.37 -7.60
C GLN A 179 -7.46 -15.14 -7.32
N LYS A 180 -7.85 -13.93 -6.90
CA LYS A 180 -9.26 -13.60 -6.60
C LYS A 180 -10.17 -13.74 -7.82
N PRO A 181 -9.82 -13.24 -9.03
CA PRO A 181 -10.65 -13.46 -10.21
C PRO A 181 -10.82 -14.94 -10.58
N ILE A 182 -9.79 -15.78 -10.40
CA ILE A 182 -9.89 -17.24 -10.61
C ILE A 182 -10.89 -17.84 -9.63
N GLU A 183 -10.79 -17.49 -8.35
CA GLU A 183 -11.71 -17.97 -7.31
C GLU A 183 -13.16 -17.52 -7.58
N GLN A 184 -13.36 -16.28 -8.02
CA GLN A 184 -14.68 -15.76 -8.38
C GLN A 184 -15.28 -16.44 -9.62
N ALA A 185 -14.46 -16.68 -10.65
CA ALA A 185 -14.90 -17.39 -11.84
C ALA A 185 -15.25 -18.84 -11.53
N ALA A 186 -14.44 -19.53 -10.73
CA ALA A 186 -14.70 -20.90 -10.27
C ALA A 186 -15.96 -20.98 -9.39
N ALA A 187 -16.15 -20.05 -8.44
CA ALA A 187 -17.35 -20.00 -7.61
C ALA A 187 -18.62 -19.75 -8.45
N GLY A 188 -18.55 -18.88 -9.47
CA GLY A 188 -19.68 -18.66 -10.37
C GLY A 188 -20.00 -19.85 -11.28
N ILE A 189 -18.99 -20.66 -11.64
CA ILE A 189 -19.19 -21.96 -12.32
C ILE A 189 -19.87 -22.92 -11.36
N GLU A 190 -19.41 -23.01 -10.11
CA GLU A 190 -19.94 -23.91 -9.08
C GLU A 190 -21.40 -23.58 -8.72
N GLU A 191 -21.75 -22.30 -8.65
CA GLU A 191 -23.12 -21.84 -8.37
C GLU A 191 -24.11 -22.30 -9.44
N ILE A 192 -23.79 -22.06 -10.71
CA ILE A 192 -24.63 -22.49 -11.85
C ILE A 192 -24.64 -24.02 -11.94
N ALA A 193 -23.48 -24.67 -11.75
CA ALA A 193 -23.36 -26.12 -11.81
C ALA A 193 -24.22 -26.81 -10.73
N LYS A 194 -24.28 -26.26 -9.51
CA LYS A 194 -25.15 -26.77 -8.43
C LYS A 194 -26.63 -26.69 -8.76
N THR A 195 -27.09 -25.60 -9.38
CA THR A 195 -28.51 -25.44 -9.76
C THR A 195 -28.96 -26.50 -10.76
N TYR A 196 -28.05 -26.97 -11.62
CA TYR A 196 -28.35 -27.92 -12.70
C TYR A 196 -27.74 -29.33 -12.49
N GLU A 197 -27.18 -29.60 -11.30
CA GLU A 197 -26.52 -30.88 -10.95
C GLU A 197 -25.41 -31.30 -11.94
N ILE A 198 -24.65 -30.33 -12.47
CA ILE A 198 -23.52 -30.56 -13.37
C ILE A 198 -22.23 -30.74 -12.56
N ASP A 199 -21.29 -31.55 -13.06
CA ASP A 199 -19.95 -31.63 -12.50
C ASP A 199 -19.18 -30.31 -12.71
N SER A 200 -19.14 -29.48 -11.66
CA SER A 200 -18.38 -28.23 -11.60
C SER A 200 -16.90 -28.46 -11.87
N ASP A 201 -16.33 -29.55 -11.38
CA ASP A 201 -14.91 -29.83 -11.56
C ASP A 201 -14.61 -30.20 -13.01
N ALA A 202 -15.54 -30.85 -13.71
CA ALA A 202 -15.40 -31.09 -15.15
C ALA A 202 -15.39 -29.78 -15.95
N LEU A 203 -16.18 -28.79 -15.55
CA LEU A 203 -16.20 -27.46 -16.19
C LEU A 203 -14.91 -26.68 -15.93
N VAL A 204 -14.39 -26.73 -14.69
CA VAL A 204 -13.10 -26.12 -14.35
C VAL A 204 -11.95 -26.83 -15.08
N ARG A 205 -11.95 -28.17 -15.16
CA ARG A 205 -10.98 -28.93 -15.95
C ARG A 205 -11.06 -28.61 -17.44
N ALA A 206 -12.26 -28.42 -17.98
CA ALA A 206 -12.45 -28.00 -19.36
C ALA A 206 -11.85 -26.60 -19.62
N ALA A 207 -11.91 -25.69 -18.64
CA ALA A 207 -11.28 -24.37 -18.71
C ALA A 207 -9.75 -24.46 -18.84
N SER A 208 -9.11 -25.51 -18.35
CA SER A 208 -7.66 -25.73 -18.45
C SER A 208 -7.22 -26.26 -19.82
N ILE A 209 -8.14 -26.62 -20.71
CA ILE A 209 -7.80 -27.10 -22.06
C ILE A 209 -7.34 -25.91 -22.92
N GLY A 210 -6.08 -25.94 -23.37
CA GLY A 210 -5.51 -24.88 -24.21
C GLY A 210 -6.13 -24.78 -25.62
N ASP A 211 -6.54 -25.91 -26.20
CA ASP A 211 -7.19 -25.96 -27.53
C ASP A 211 -8.66 -25.51 -27.43
N ALA A 212 -8.96 -24.37 -28.06
CA ALA A 212 -10.29 -23.77 -28.07
C ALA A 212 -11.38 -24.69 -28.64
N SER A 213 -11.06 -25.54 -29.63
CA SER A 213 -12.06 -26.43 -30.24
C SER A 213 -12.40 -27.58 -29.30
N LYS A 214 -11.40 -28.16 -28.64
CA LYS A 214 -11.59 -29.23 -27.63
C LYS A 214 -12.28 -28.70 -26.38
N ARG A 215 -11.91 -27.50 -25.92
CA ARG A 215 -12.57 -26.82 -24.80
C ARG A 215 -14.06 -26.60 -25.09
N ARG A 216 -14.39 -26.02 -26.24
CA ARG A 216 -15.79 -25.80 -26.64
C ARG A 216 -16.57 -27.09 -26.76
N ALA A 217 -15.97 -28.18 -27.25
CA ALA A 217 -16.62 -29.48 -27.32
C ALA A 217 -16.94 -30.04 -25.92
N ALA A 218 -15.95 -30.01 -25.01
CA ALA A 218 -16.12 -30.47 -23.63
C ALA A 218 -17.18 -29.66 -22.87
N VAL A 219 -17.15 -28.34 -23.00
CA VAL A 219 -18.15 -27.47 -22.37
C VAL A 219 -19.52 -27.65 -23.02
N LYS A 220 -19.60 -27.85 -24.34
CA LYS A 220 -20.88 -28.08 -25.03
C LYS A 220 -21.57 -29.35 -24.55
N GLU A 221 -20.81 -30.41 -24.28
CA GLU A 221 -21.34 -31.66 -23.75
C GLU A 221 -21.90 -31.46 -22.33
N LEU A 222 -21.13 -30.80 -21.45
CA LEU A 222 -21.53 -30.52 -20.07
C LEU A 222 -22.71 -29.55 -19.94
N VAL A 223 -22.91 -28.72 -20.97
CA VAL A 223 -23.90 -27.64 -20.97
C VAL A 223 -25.14 -27.98 -21.83
N ALA A 224 -25.24 -29.21 -22.33
CA ALA A 224 -26.31 -29.62 -23.25
C ALA A 224 -27.72 -29.61 -22.63
N SER A 225 -27.82 -29.74 -21.31
CA SER A 225 -29.08 -29.82 -20.55
C SER A 225 -29.53 -28.48 -19.93
N LEU A 226 -28.75 -27.40 -20.08
CA LEU A 226 -29.03 -26.10 -19.46
C LEU A 226 -29.97 -25.26 -20.30
N ASP A 227 -30.60 -24.30 -19.65
CA ASP A 227 -31.25 -23.18 -20.34
C ASP A 227 -30.23 -22.45 -21.26
N PRO A 228 -30.63 -22.03 -22.47
CA PRO A 228 -29.72 -21.33 -23.39
C PRO A 228 -29.03 -20.10 -22.81
N VAL A 229 -29.65 -19.40 -21.85
CA VAL A 229 -29.06 -18.22 -21.20
C VAL A 229 -27.92 -18.64 -20.27
N ASP A 230 -28.21 -19.55 -19.33
CA ASP A 230 -27.21 -20.05 -18.38
C ASP A 230 -26.08 -20.82 -19.09
N ALA A 231 -26.40 -21.47 -20.21
CA ALA A 231 -25.44 -22.13 -21.06
C ALA A 231 -24.40 -21.18 -21.67
N VAL A 232 -24.84 -19.98 -22.06
CA VAL A 232 -23.95 -18.94 -22.60
C VAL A 232 -23.10 -18.33 -21.48
N ASP A 233 -23.71 -18.05 -20.33
CA ASP A 233 -23.00 -17.50 -19.18
C ASP A 233 -21.94 -18.45 -18.65
N LEU A 234 -22.24 -19.75 -18.55
CA LEU A 234 -21.28 -20.76 -18.12
C LEU A 234 -20.12 -20.90 -19.11
N ARG A 235 -20.40 -20.90 -20.43
CA ARG A 235 -19.35 -20.91 -21.47
C ARG A 235 -18.45 -19.68 -21.38
N ARG A 236 -19.02 -18.50 -21.11
CA ARG A 236 -18.26 -17.26 -20.91
C ARG A 236 -17.35 -17.36 -19.69
N ARG A 237 -17.87 -17.81 -18.54
CA ARG A 237 -17.08 -17.99 -17.31
C ARG A 237 -15.94 -18.99 -17.48
N VAL A 238 -16.16 -20.08 -18.22
CA VAL A 238 -15.11 -21.05 -18.55
C VAL A 238 -14.02 -20.43 -19.45
N GLU A 239 -14.40 -19.58 -20.40
CA GLU A 239 -13.44 -18.86 -21.23
C GLU A 239 -12.66 -17.80 -20.45
N ASP A 240 -13.34 -17.03 -19.58
CA ASP A 240 -12.71 -16.07 -18.68
C ASP A 240 -11.69 -16.77 -17.75
N LEU A 241 -12.05 -17.94 -17.22
CA LEU A 241 -11.16 -18.77 -16.41
C LEU A 241 -9.95 -19.27 -17.20
N ASN A 242 -10.13 -19.68 -18.47
CA ASN A 242 -9.02 -20.05 -19.35
C ASN A 242 -8.06 -18.88 -19.57
N GLN A 243 -8.58 -17.67 -19.82
CA GLN A 243 -7.75 -16.47 -19.98
C GLN A 243 -6.97 -16.14 -18.71
N LEU A 244 -7.59 -16.29 -17.54
CA LEU A 244 -6.92 -16.09 -16.25
C LEU A 244 -5.80 -17.10 -16.01
N TYR A 245 -5.98 -18.37 -16.38
CA TYR A 245 -4.90 -19.35 -16.35
C TYR A 245 -3.77 -19.01 -17.32
N GLY A 246 -4.08 -18.55 -18.53
CA GLY A 246 -3.06 -18.06 -19.46
C GLY A 246 -2.24 -16.90 -18.89
N LYS A 247 -2.91 -15.91 -18.27
CA LYS A 247 -2.25 -14.78 -17.61
C LYS A 247 -1.39 -15.24 -16.44
N ARG A 248 -1.90 -16.15 -15.61
CA ARG A 248 -1.17 -16.77 -14.51
C ARG A 248 0.12 -17.41 -15.03
N ASP A 249 0.02 -18.26 -16.03
CA ASP A 249 1.15 -19.04 -16.53
C ASP A 249 2.24 -18.13 -17.13
N VAL A 250 1.87 -17.05 -17.83
CA VAL A 250 2.82 -16.05 -18.33
C VAL A 250 3.54 -15.33 -17.19
N ILE A 251 2.82 -14.98 -16.11
CA ILE A 251 3.40 -14.32 -14.94
C ILE A 251 4.34 -15.27 -14.20
N LEU A 252 3.95 -16.54 -14.02
CA LEU A 252 4.76 -17.53 -13.32
C LEU A 252 6.01 -17.95 -14.12
N GLN A 253 5.91 -18.04 -15.45
CA GLN A 253 7.06 -18.31 -16.32
C GLN A 253 8.08 -17.15 -16.34
N ASN A 254 7.65 -15.94 -16.01
CA ASN A 254 8.51 -14.75 -15.93
C ASN A 254 8.62 -14.21 -14.50
N ALA A 255 8.51 -15.09 -13.50
CA ALA A 255 8.35 -14.69 -12.10
C ALA A 255 9.45 -13.73 -11.60
N GLU A 256 10.71 -13.95 -11.99
CA GLU A 256 11.81 -13.04 -11.64
C GLU A 256 11.62 -11.64 -12.21
N LYS A 257 11.29 -11.52 -13.50
CA LYS A 257 11.04 -10.22 -14.16
C LYS A 257 9.79 -9.55 -13.59
N ALA A 258 8.75 -10.33 -13.29
CA ALA A 258 7.54 -9.83 -12.66
C ALA A 258 7.84 -9.24 -11.27
N MET A 259 8.68 -9.88 -10.46
CA MET A 259 9.11 -9.33 -9.16
C MET A 259 9.88 -8.03 -9.30
N GLU A 260 10.81 -7.95 -10.26
CA GLU A 260 11.56 -6.71 -10.50
C GLU A 260 10.64 -5.55 -10.92
N GLU A 261 9.66 -5.82 -11.78
CA GLU A 261 8.70 -4.81 -12.22
C GLU A 261 7.78 -4.37 -11.08
N ILE A 262 7.32 -5.31 -10.24
CA ILE A 262 6.51 -5.00 -9.04
C ILE A 262 7.32 -4.11 -8.08
N ALA A 263 8.57 -4.48 -7.78
CA ALA A 263 9.43 -3.70 -6.90
C ALA A 263 9.71 -2.28 -7.44
N LYS A 264 9.98 -2.15 -8.75
CA LYS A 264 10.18 -0.84 -9.39
C LYS A 264 8.93 0.05 -9.28
N ARG A 265 7.74 -0.53 -9.46
CA ARG A 265 6.49 0.22 -9.36
C ARG A 265 6.16 0.64 -7.93
N GLU A 266 6.37 -0.24 -6.96
CA GLU A 266 6.17 0.10 -5.54
C GLU A 266 7.11 1.23 -5.11
N ALA A 267 8.39 1.18 -5.54
CA ALA A 267 9.33 2.26 -5.31
C ALA A 267 8.88 3.58 -5.96
N ALA A 268 8.42 3.54 -7.21
CA ALA A 268 7.92 4.71 -7.91
C ALA A 268 6.66 5.31 -7.25
N GLN A 269 5.73 4.47 -6.80
CA GLN A 269 4.54 4.91 -6.08
C GLN A 269 4.90 5.52 -4.72
N ALA A 270 5.85 4.94 -3.99
CA ALA A 270 6.34 5.50 -2.73
C ALA A 270 7.01 6.87 -2.95
N GLU A 271 7.83 7.01 -3.98
CA GLU A 271 8.46 8.29 -4.32
C GLU A 271 7.40 9.34 -4.73
N GLN A 272 6.39 8.96 -5.50
CA GLN A 272 5.31 9.86 -5.89
C GLN A 272 4.47 10.29 -4.68
N ALA A 273 4.17 9.37 -3.75
CA ALA A 273 3.47 9.69 -2.51
C ALA A 273 4.31 10.64 -1.63
N GLN A 274 5.62 10.43 -1.53
CA GLN A 274 6.52 11.35 -0.82
C GLN A 274 6.55 12.74 -1.47
N LYS A 275 6.65 12.82 -2.81
CA LYS A 275 6.59 14.11 -3.53
C LYS A 275 5.25 14.82 -3.30
N GLN A 276 4.14 14.08 -3.29
CA GLN A 276 2.83 14.66 -2.99
C GLN A 276 2.75 15.17 -1.55
N GLN A 277 3.23 14.40 -0.57
CA GLN A 277 3.30 14.84 0.83
C GLN A 277 4.15 16.10 0.99
N GLN A 278 5.35 16.14 0.39
CA GLN A 278 6.20 17.33 0.42
C GLN A 278 5.54 18.54 -0.24
N ALA A 279 4.86 18.35 -1.37
CA ALA A 279 4.12 19.41 -2.03
C ALA A 279 2.91 19.91 -1.20
N GLN A 280 2.25 19.02 -0.45
CA GLN A 280 1.18 19.40 0.48
C GLN A 280 1.74 20.21 1.66
N LEU A 281 2.80 19.73 2.30
CA LEU A 281 3.48 20.45 3.39
C LEU A 281 3.98 21.83 2.95
N ALA A 282 4.53 21.95 1.74
CA ALA A 282 4.96 23.24 1.20
C ALA A 282 3.78 24.20 0.97
N LYS A 283 2.66 23.70 0.44
CA LYS A 283 1.44 24.50 0.27
C LYS A 283 0.85 24.93 1.61
N GLU A 284 0.82 24.03 2.59
CA GLU A 284 0.37 24.35 3.94
C GLU A 284 1.26 25.42 4.58
N ALA A 285 2.58 25.31 4.46
CA ALA A 285 3.51 26.33 4.96
C ALA A 285 3.29 27.72 4.30
N GLU A 286 3.01 27.77 2.99
CA GLU A 286 2.68 29.03 2.29
C GLU A 286 1.34 29.62 2.75
N LEU A 287 0.32 28.79 2.93
CA LEU A 287 -0.99 29.19 3.45
C LEU A 287 -0.87 29.71 4.88
N THR A 288 -0.15 29.00 5.75
CA THR A 288 0.12 29.40 7.12
C THR A 288 0.83 30.75 7.15
N LYS A 289 1.90 30.94 6.37
CA LYS A 289 2.61 32.22 6.32
C LYS A 289 1.69 33.38 5.91
N THR A 290 0.85 33.17 4.90
CA THR A 290 -0.10 34.19 4.42
C THR A 290 -1.13 34.53 5.50
N ALA A 291 -1.70 33.52 6.16
CA ALA A 291 -2.66 33.70 7.24
C ALA A 291 -2.06 34.47 8.43
N TYR A 292 -0.82 34.14 8.83
CA TYR A 292 -0.11 34.85 9.90
C TYR A 292 0.13 36.31 9.55
N ASP A 293 0.48 36.61 8.30
CA ASP A 293 0.69 37.98 7.83
C ASP A 293 -0.60 38.80 7.86
N GLU A 294 -1.71 38.22 7.39
CA GLU A 294 -3.04 38.86 7.42
C GLU A 294 -3.52 39.11 8.86
N ILE A 295 -3.43 38.09 9.72
CA ILE A 295 -3.84 38.19 11.14
C ILE A 295 -2.96 39.20 11.87
N TRP A 296 -1.65 39.22 11.62
CA TRP A 296 -0.74 40.18 12.24
C TRP A 296 -1.09 41.63 11.88
N ASN A 297 -1.38 41.89 10.60
CA ASN A 297 -1.78 43.22 10.14
C ASN A 297 -3.12 43.65 10.78
N ARG A 298 -4.08 42.73 10.91
CA ARG A 298 -5.33 43.00 11.61
C ARG A 298 -5.10 43.27 13.11
N PHE A 299 -4.33 42.43 13.78
CA PHE A 299 -4.06 42.53 15.21
C PHE A 299 -3.37 43.86 15.57
N THR A 300 -2.36 44.27 14.81
CA THR A 300 -1.68 45.57 14.99
C THR A 300 -2.58 46.77 14.64
N SER A 301 -3.59 46.57 13.78
CA SER A 301 -4.60 47.61 13.52
C SER A 301 -5.58 47.78 14.69
N GLU A 302 -6.00 46.69 15.33
CA GLU A 302 -6.99 46.68 16.43
C GLU A 302 -6.37 47.05 17.79
N VAL A 303 -5.07 46.79 17.98
CA VAL A 303 -4.33 47.12 19.21
C VAL A 303 -3.32 48.24 18.93
N PRO A 304 -3.67 49.52 19.14
CA PRO A 304 -2.81 50.66 18.77
C PRO A 304 -1.43 50.66 19.43
N VAL A 305 -1.31 50.06 20.61
CA VAL A 305 -0.03 49.89 21.31
C VAL A 305 0.98 49.11 20.46
N LEU A 306 0.53 48.13 19.67
CA LEU A 306 1.41 47.27 18.88
C LEU A 306 1.82 47.87 17.53
N ARG A 307 1.38 49.08 17.21
CA ARG A 307 1.81 49.76 15.98
C ARG A 307 3.25 50.23 16.12
N LYS A 308 3.97 50.19 15.00
CA LYS A 308 5.31 50.77 14.91
C LYS A 308 5.24 52.28 15.13
N THR A 309 6.11 52.80 15.98
CA THR A 309 6.10 54.21 16.39
C THR A 309 7.27 55.00 15.79
N GLY A 310 8.17 54.33 15.08
CA GLY A 310 9.43 54.89 14.60
C GLY A 310 10.52 54.91 15.68
N ASN A 311 10.23 54.41 16.89
CA ASN A 311 11.25 54.13 17.89
C ASN A 311 11.90 52.77 17.58
N PRO A 312 13.20 52.71 17.26
CA PRO A 312 13.86 51.48 16.83
C PRO A 312 13.80 50.36 17.88
N ASP A 313 13.88 50.68 19.17
CA ASP A 313 13.82 49.68 20.24
C ASP A 313 12.42 49.09 20.41
N TRP A 314 11.38 49.91 20.19
CA TRP A 314 10.00 49.45 20.25
C TRP A 314 9.66 48.61 19.02
N ASP A 315 10.00 49.11 17.84
CA ASP A 315 9.69 48.44 16.58
C ASP A 315 10.41 47.07 16.51
N ALA A 316 11.63 46.96 17.02
CA ALA A 316 12.34 45.69 17.15
C ALA A 316 11.63 44.68 18.09
N ARG A 317 11.04 45.15 19.20
CA ARG A 317 10.26 44.29 20.11
C ARG A 317 9.00 43.77 19.42
N ILE A 318 8.31 44.62 18.67
CA ILE A 318 7.12 44.25 17.89
C ILE A 318 7.47 43.22 16.80
N ASP A 319 8.58 43.40 16.09
CA ASP A 319 9.04 42.43 15.08
C ASP A 319 9.45 41.08 15.70
N ASN A 320 10.02 41.10 16.91
CA ASN A 320 10.38 39.89 17.65
C ASN A 320 9.13 39.09 18.06
N LEU A 321 8.04 39.76 18.49
CA LEU A 321 6.78 39.08 18.81
C LEU A 321 6.22 38.28 17.62
N ARG A 322 6.26 38.86 16.42
CA ARG A 322 5.86 38.17 15.19
C ARG A 322 6.73 36.95 14.91
N THR A 323 8.04 37.09 15.08
CA THR A 323 9.01 36.00 14.88
C THR A 323 8.79 34.87 15.87
N GLN A 324 8.52 35.20 17.14
CA GLN A 324 8.21 34.22 18.18
C GLN A 324 6.92 33.46 17.87
N ALA A 325 5.86 34.14 17.40
CA ALA A 325 4.61 33.50 17.01
C ALA A 325 4.81 32.49 15.86
N LEU A 326 5.61 32.84 14.86
CA LEU A 326 5.96 31.92 13.76
C LEU A 326 6.82 30.74 14.23
N ASN A 327 7.71 30.95 15.20
CA ASN A 327 8.51 29.86 15.76
C ASN A 327 7.65 28.86 16.51
N VAL A 328 6.68 29.32 17.31
CA VAL A 328 5.75 28.45 18.04
C VAL A 328 4.95 27.55 17.09
N GLU A 329 4.54 28.07 15.92
CA GLU A 329 3.84 27.30 14.89
C GLU A 329 4.70 26.21 14.26
N ASN A 330 5.99 26.49 14.04
CA ASN A 330 6.93 25.54 13.44
C ASN A 330 7.51 24.53 14.45
N THR A 331 7.04 24.54 15.70
CA THR A 331 7.51 23.64 16.75
C THR A 331 6.42 22.62 17.08
N ASP A 332 6.78 21.35 17.16
CA ASP A 332 5.87 20.33 17.70
C ASP A 332 5.64 20.59 19.19
N LEU A 333 4.49 21.18 19.52
CA LEU A 333 4.06 21.47 20.88
C LEU A 333 3.48 20.22 21.52
N ASP A 334 4.00 19.86 22.69
CA ASP A 334 3.44 18.83 23.56
C ASP A 334 2.06 19.26 24.13
N ALA A 335 1.32 18.30 24.67
CA ALA A 335 -0.07 18.51 25.09
C ALA A 335 -0.21 19.57 26.20
N GLU A 336 0.76 19.65 27.12
CA GLU A 336 0.74 20.59 28.23
C GLU A 336 0.97 22.02 27.74
N THR A 337 2.01 22.24 26.94
CA THR A 337 2.30 23.56 26.36
C THR A 337 1.17 24.01 25.44
N ARG A 338 0.61 23.09 24.64
CA ARG A 338 -0.55 23.40 23.79
C ARG A 338 -1.71 23.89 24.63
N ALA A 339 -2.10 23.17 25.69
CA ALA A 339 -3.18 23.56 26.58
C ALA A 339 -2.93 24.91 27.26
N ALA A 340 -1.71 25.15 27.74
CA ALA A 340 -1.34 26.43 28.34
C ALA A 340 -1.52 27.60 27.36
N LEU A 341 -1.04 27.45 26.11
CA LEU A 341 -1.21 28.44 25.06
C LEU A 341 -2.68 28.66 24.69
N THR A 342 -3.51 27.61 24.62
CA THR A 342 -4.94 27.76 24.35
C THR A 342 -5.66 28.54 25.45
N TYR A 343 -5.41 28.22 26.72
CA TYR A 343 -6.02 28.96 27.83
C TYR A 343 -5.56 30.42 27.87
N GLN A 344 -4.27 30.68 27.60
CA GLN A 344 -3.76 32.04 27.45
C GLN A 344 -4.46 32.77 26.31
N ALA A 345 -4.55 32.17 25.12
CA ALA A 345 -5.20 32.77 23.95
C ALA A 345 -6.68 33.12 24.21
N VAL A 346 -7.42 32.26 24.93
CA VAL A 346 -8.83 32.50 25.28
C VAL A 346 -8.98 33.58 26.36
N ALA A 347 -8.02 33.71 27.29
CA ALA A 347 -8.06 34.71 28.36
C ALA A 347 -7.59 36.11 27.92
N MET A 348 -6.73 36.20 26.90
CA MET A 348 -6.13 37.47 26.44
C MET A 348 -7.15 38.55 26.05
N PRO A 349 -8.25 38.28 25.33
CA PRO A 349 -9.25 39.29 25.01
C PRO A 349 -9.80 39.99 26.26
N LEU A 350 -10.10 39.24 27.33
CA LEU A 350 -10.57 39.78 28.60
C LEU A 350 -9.54 40.72 29.24
N LEU A 351 -8.26 40.31 29.24
CA LEU A 351 -7.16 41.13 29.78
C LEU A 351 -6.97 42.42 28.99
N VAL A 352 -7.09 42.36 27.66
CA VAL A 352 -7.01 43.54 26.79
C VAL A 352 -8.16 44.50 27.08
N ASP A 353 -9.38 44.02 27.24
CA ASP A 353 -10.55 44.85 27.56
C ASP A 353 -10.42 45.52 28.94
N LEU A 354 -9.99 44.77 29.96
CA LEU A 354 -9.71 45.30 31.30
C LEU A 354 -8.65 46.40 31.26
N PHE A 355 -7.56 46.17 30.54
CA PHE A 355 -6.47 47.13 30.41
C PHE A 355 -6.90 48.39 29.65
N GLN A 356 -7.65 48.24 28.55
CA GLN A 356 -8.21 49.38 27.82
C GLN A 356 -9.18 50.19 28.69
N GLY A 357 -10.01 49.52 29.49
CA GLY A 357 -10.89 50.16 30.47
C GLY A 357 -10.10 51.00 31.49
N TYR A 358 -9.00 50.44 32.02
CA TYR A 358 -8.12 51.16 32.95
C TYR A 358 -7.43 52.37 32.30
N ILE A 359 -6.97 52.23 31.05
CA ILE A 359 -6.40 53.37 30.31
C ILE A 359 -7.44 54.47 30.13
N ARG A 360 -8.67 54.13 29.72
CA ARG A 360 -9.73 55.14 29.54
C ARG A 360 -10.03 55.87 30.85
N LYS A 361 -10.16 55.13 31.96
CA LYS A 361 -10.41 55.69 33.28
C LYS A 361 -9.27 56.60 33.74
N SER A 362 -8.03 56.15 33.64
CA SER A 362 -6.86 56.96 34.01
C SER A 362 -6.72 58.21 33.13
N GLN A 363 -7.03 58.13 31.82
CA GLN A 363 -7.06 59.32 30.97
C GLN A 363 -8.14 60.32 31.40
N THR A 364 -9.34 59.87 31.78
CA THR A 364 -10.38 60.76 32.31
C THR A 364 -9.97 61.39 33.64
N GLU A 365 -9.31 60.64 34.53
CA GLU A 365 -8.78 61.16 35.79
C GLU A 365 -7.66 62.18 35.55
N ILE A 366 -6.72 61.90 34.64
CA ILE A 366 -5.67 62.85 34.26
C ILE A 366 -6.28 64.11 33.65
N ALA A 367 -7.31 64.00 32.81
CA ALA A 367 -8.00 65.15 32.26
C ALA A 367 -8.71 65.97 33.36
N GLY A 368 -9.36 65.29 34.32
CA GLY A 368 -9.98 65.90 35.49
C GLY A 368 -8.97 66.60 36.40
N LEU A 369 -7.83 65.96 36.68
CA LEU A 369 -6.73 66.54 37.45
C LEU A 369 -6.09 67.73 36.72
N LYS A 370 -5.91 67.66 35.40
CA LYS A 370 -5.43 68.80 34.61
C LYS A 370 -6.40 69.98 34.70
N LYS A 371 -7.72 69.71 34.63
CA LYS A 371 -8.76 70.72 34.79
C LYS A 371 -8.72 71.35 36.18
N SER A 372 -8.69 70.55 37.24
CA SER A 372 -8.62 71.06 38.62
C SER A 372 -7.33 71.83 38.89
N LEU A 373 -6.18 71.39 38.35
CA LEU A 373 -4.90 72.09 38.47
C LEU A 373 -4.94 73.43 37.72
N SER A 374 -5.64 73.52 36.58
CA SER A 374 -5.85 74.79 35.87
C SER A 374 -6.80 75.73 36.62
N GLU A 375 -7.84 75.21 37.28
CA GLU A 375 -8.77 75.98 38.12
C GLU A 375 -8.06 76.52 39.37
N ILE A 376 -7.23 75.72 40.04
CA ILE A 376 -6.40 76.14 41.18
C ILE A 376 -5.37 77.19 40.74
N ARG A 377 -4.77 77.04 39.55
CA ARG A 377 -3.82 78.01 39.01
C ARG A 377 -4.48 79.33 38.56
N GLY A 378 -5.75 79.30 38.19
CA GLY A 378 -6.58 80.47 37.88
C GLY A 378 -7.21 81.13 39.11
N ALA A 379 -7.31 80.42 40.23
CA ALA A 379 -7.80 80.93 41.50
C ALA A 379 -6.69 81.70 42.23
N THR A 380 -6.71 83.03 42.13
CA THR A 380 -5.91 83.91 42.99
C THR A 380 -6.31 83.67 44.46
N PRO A 381 -5.39 83.53 45.44
CA PRO A 381 -5.77 83.29 46.82
C PRO A 381 -6.53 84.50 47.36
N GLY A 382 -7.82 84.34 47.65
CA GLY A 382 -8.59 85.31 48.41
C GLY A 382 -8.10 85.29 49.86
N ALA A 383 -7.48 86.39 50.29
CA ALA A 383 -7.10 86.57 51.68
C ALA A 383 -8.36 86.59 52.57
N GLY A 384 -8.44 85.71 53.57
CA GLY A 384 -9.30 85.90 54.74
C GLY A 384 -9.96 84.63 55.30
N GLY A 385 -9.52 84.25 56.51
CA GLY A 385 -10.40 83.66 57.53
C GLY A 385 -10.53 82.14 57.50
N GLY A 386 -9.84 81.47 58.42
CA GLY A 386 -9.92 80.02 58.60
C GLY A 386 -11.21 79.55 59.27
N GLU A 387 -11.51 78.28 59.06
CA GLU A 387 -11.98 77.38 60.12
C GLU A 387 -11.79 75.93 59.66
N THR A 388 -11.22 75.13 60.53
CA THR A 388 -11.02 73.69 60.36
C THR A 388 -12.35 72.96 60.36
N LYS A 389 -12.57 72.04 59.42
CA LYS A 389 -13.40 70.87 59.69
C LYS A 389 -12.79 69.60 59.12
N ALA A 390 -12.44 68.72 60.05
CA ALA A 390 -12.02 67.36 59.83
C ALA A 390 -13.06 66.57 59.03
N GLY A 391 -12.57 65.75 58.10
CA GLY A 391 -13.34 64.76 57.36
C GLY A 391 -12.36 63.87 56.60
N ALA A 392 -11.93 62.79 57.24
CA ALA A 392 -11.09 61.75 56.63
C ALA A 392 -11.85 61.04 55.48
N PRO A 393 -11.15 60.42 54.53
CA PRO A 393 -11.68 60.05 53.22
C PRO A 393 -12.55 58.79 53.28
N ASP A 394 -13.66 58.81 52.55
CA ASP A 394 -14.42 57.62 52.18
C ASP A 394 -13.72 56.93 51.01
N VAL A 395 -13.00 55.84 51.32
CA VAL A 395 -12.45 54.92 50.33
C VAL A 395 -13.48 53.81 50.16
N SER A 396 -14.36 53.95 49.17
CA SER A 396 -15.16 52.84 48.68
C SER A 396 -14.29 51.94 47.78
N PRO A 397 -14.11 50.65 48.10
CA PRO A 397 -13.49 49.68 47.21
C PRO A 397 -14.61 48.93 46.49
N ASP A 398 -14.88 49.27 45.24
CA ASP A 398 -15.62 48.36 44.36
C ASP A 398 -14.67 47.76 43.33
N VAL A 399 -14.60 46.43 43.42
CA VAL A 399 -13.95 45.46 42.55
C VAL A 399 -14.75 45.29 41.27
#